data_AF-A0A321LS06-F1
#
_entry.id   AF-A0A321LS06-F1
#
_cell.length_a   1.000
_cell.length_b   1.000
_cell.length_c   1.000
_cell.angle_alpha   90.00
_cell.angle_beta   90.00
_cell.angle_gamma   90.00
#
_symmetry.space_group_name_H-M   'P 1'
#
loop_
_entity.id
_entity.type
_entity.pdbx_description
1 polymer ?
#
loop_
_entity_poly.entity_id
_entity_poly.type
_entity_poly.pdbx_seq_one_letter_code
_entity_poly.pdbx_strand_id
1 'polypeptide(L)'
;MYRSNSAFIVLVLAALSLLANAQQHNPAVGNKASRKPVQESPRKLTPQQQFVLDTVKMAVALPEPDPQDRLRVLASAANVLLPIDQKLAKNLWREGVRIESELVRLGQTPAVSLMANGQTDCASAQSFIENLPEAAVPAAEQSMIGALTSCPKQTMYLVSRKLDAAMEQKIVAPRALMATIEVAGTKTLWSQTHFQKIFSSLPDAHENAGEAENFAAMYARMATEVDKDVARKTGLQLLEWLSKLDDGGTRTLGINIAGGAMKQALGEQGFQDALSGDVVAGSAVQNAQNPGTTGFDRPPVESVSVLQAMGNNGTDQSDRLRDLPASQRAREAAAHGFAAGTSGDKNQAGKYFDMAFAAVDEVWGARTPEQNAAAVVQEVSEAAAQIDSVNALTRAQKLRESSAQAIAMLAVARVVAGAGVAR
;
A
#
# COMPACT_ATOMS: atom_id res chain seq x y z
N MET A 1 56.45 -5.28 -42.75
CA MET A 1 57.77 -5.67 -42.21
C MET A 1 58.51 -4.41 -41.81
N TYR A 2 58.70 -4.17 -40.50
CA TYR A 2 59.94 -3.69 -39.84
C TYR A 2 59.64 -3.39 -38.37
N ARG A 3 60.41 -4.02 -37.47
CA ARG A 3 60.47 -3.76 -36.03
C ARG A 3 61.36 -2.54 -35.75
N SER A 4 61.12 -1.79 -34.67
CA SER A 4 62.07 -1.65 -33.53
C SER A 4 61.61 -0.66 -32.44
N ASN A 5 61.55 -1.17 -31.20
CA ASN A 5 61.98 -0.67 -29.87
C ASN A 5 61.86 0.81 -29.43
N SER A 6 61.28 1.01 -28.23
CA SER A 6 61.93 1.50 -26.99
C SER A 6 60.87 1.62 -25.87
N ALA A 7 60.84 0.77 -24.84
CA ALA A 7 61.60 0.83 -23.57
C ALA A 7 61.17 1.95 -22.60
N PHE A 8 60.49 1.61 -21.50
CA PHE A 8 60.67 2.24 -20.18
C PHE A 8 60.24 1.26 -19.07
N ILE A 9 61.16 1.01 -18.14
CA ILE A 9 61.06 0.21 -16.91
C ILE A 9 61.18 1.19 -15.73
N VAL A 10 60.37 1.03 -14.68
CA VAL A 10 60.64 1.21 -13.21
C VAL A 10 59.33 0.72 -12.54
N LEU A 11 59.15 -0.44 -11.85
CA LEU A 11 59.82 -1.19 -10.77
C LEU A 11 59.70 -0.52 -9.39
N VAL A 12 59.43 -1.36 -8.37
CA VAL A 12 59.39 -1.15 -6.90
C VAL A 12 57.95 -1.24 -6.35
N LEU A 13 57.60 -2.06 -5.35
CA LEU A 13 58.11 -3.31 -4.76
C LEU A 13 57.05 -3.71 -3.72
N ALA A 14 56.63 -4.97 -3.74
CA ALA A 14 55.86 -5.59 -2.64
C ALA A 14 56.81 -6.08 -1.55
N ALA A 15 56.37 -6.06 -0.28
CA ALA A 15 56.83 -7.02 0.74
C ALA A 15 55.86 -7.09 1.93
N LEU A 16 55.31 -8.29 2.15
CA LEU A 16 54.79 -8.81 3.42
C LEU A 16 55.94 -9.05 4.42
N SER A 17 55.64 -9.07 5.74
CA SER A 17 56.12 -10.01 6.78
C SER A 17 55.63 -9.52 8.16
N LEU A 18 54.76 -10.24 8.89
CA LEU A 18 55.00 -11.36 9.84
C LEU A 18 55.49 -10.96 11.26
N LEU A 19 54.58 -11.16 12.22
CA LEU A 19 54.70 -11.77 13.58
C LEU A 19 55.66 -11.25 14.70
N ALA A 20 55.03 -11.09 15.88
CA ALA A 20 55.37 -11.62 17.21
C ALA A 20 56.18 -10.79 18.26
N ASN A 21 55.46 -10.51 19.36
CA ASN A 21 55.79 -10.54 20.80
C ASN A 21 57.14 -10.05 21.36
N ALA A 22 57.04 -9.13 22.33
CA ALA A 22 57.83 -9.17 23.58
C ALA A 22 57.08 -8.48 24.74
N GLN A 23 57.00 -9.17 25.88
CA GLN A 23 56.47 -8.74 27.18
C GLN A 23 57.43 -7.77 27.90
N GLN A 24 56.92 -6.83 28.72
CA GLN A 24 57.16 -6.79 30.18
C GLN A 24 56.54 -5.59 30.92
N HIS A 25 55.89 -5.93 32.05
CA HIS A 25 55.75 -5.20 33.33
C HIS A 25 54.59 -4.18 33.60
N ASN A 26 53.68 -4.66 34.48
CA ASN A 26 52.68 -3.99 35.35
C ASN A 26 53.37 -3.16 36.47
N PRO A 27 52.69 -2.34 37.33
CA PRO A 27 51.26 -2.28 37.76
C PRO A 27 50.68 -0.82 37.75
N ALA A 28 49.46 -0.43 38.15
CA ALA A 28 48.53 -0.86 39.18
C ALA A 28 47.10 -0.31 38.92
N VAL A 29 46.11 -1.14 39.26
CA VAL A 29 44.78 -0.84 39.84
C VAL A 29 44.18 0.56 39.58
N GLY A 30 43.39 0.67 38.52
CA GLY A 30 42.35 1.68 38.38
C GLY A 30 40.99 1.00 38.36
N ASN A 31 40.19 1.21 39.40
CA ASN A 31 38.82 0.70 39.54
C ASN A 31 38.00 0.93 38.26
N LYS A 32 37.75 -0.13 37.49
CA LYS A 32 36.67 -0.13 36.49
C LYS A 32 35.36 -0.17 37.27
N ALA A 33 34.80 1.02 37.51
CA ALA A 33 33.41 1.18 37.90
C ALA A 33 32.56 0.44 36.87
N SER A 34 32.02 -0.71 37.29
CA SER A 34 30.99 -1.45 36.57
C SER A 34 29.81 -0.50 36.41
N ARG A 35 29.65 0.10 35.21
CA ARG A 35 28.44 0.84 34.86
C ARG A 35 27.29 -0.16 34.91
N LYS A 36 26.53 -0.13 36.02
CA LYS A 36 25.21 -0.74 36.06
C LYS A 36 24.43 -0.22 34.86
N PRO A 37 23.73 -1.09 34.09
CA PRO A 37 22.80 -0.60 33.08
C PRO A 37 21.85 0.35 33.81
N VAL A 38 21.75 1.59 33.30
CA VAL A 38 20.73 2.52 33.74
C VAL A 38 19.40 1.84 33.42
N GLN A 39 18.77 1.30 34.46
CA GLN A 39 17.44 0.77 34.39
C GLN A 39 16.56 1.97 34.05
N GLU A 40 16.16 2.09 32.78
CA GLU A 40 15.20 3.09 32.33
C GLU A 40 13.98 2.98 33.24
N SER A 41 13.75 4.01 34.06
CA SER A 41 12.53 4.15 34.83
C SER A 41 11.35 3.98 33.88
N PRO A 42 10.34 3.16 34.21
CA PRO A 42 9.21 2.91 33.31
C PRO A 42 8.59 4.26 32.92
N ARG A 43 8.60 4.54 31.63
CA ARG A 43 8.03 5.76 31.04
C ARG A 43 6.57 5.83 31.50
N LYS A 44 6.23 6.80 32.34
CA LYS A 44 4.84 6.97 32.82
C LYS A 44 3.98 7.32 31.61
N LEU A 45 3.10 6.40 31.24
CA LEU A 45 2.13 6.61 30.15
C LEU A 45 1.14 7.70 30.56
N THR A 46 0.76 8.55 29.61
CA THR A 46 -0.35 9.49 29.84
C THR A 46 -1.67 8.72 29.95
N PRO A 47 -2.73 9.28 30.58
CA PRO A 47 -4.04 8.63 30.63
C PRO A 47 -4.60 8.27 29.25
N GLN A 48 -4.32 9.10 28.24
CA GLN A 48 -4.70 8.85 26.84
C GLN A 48 -3.90 7.69 26.24
N GLN A 49 -2.57 7.66 26.46
CA GLN A 49 -1.74 6.54 26.02
C GLN A 49 -2.15 5.22 26.68
N GLN A 50 -2.52 5.26 27.97
CA GLN A 50 -3.03 4.10 28.69
C GLN A 50 -4.38 3.65 28.11
N PHE A 51 -5.32 4.57 27.88
CA PHE A 51 -6.59 4.26 27.22
C PHE A 51 -6.39 3.59 25.86
N VAL A 52 -5.49 4.13 25.03
CA VAL A 52 -5.17 3.55 23.71
C VAL A 52 -4.56 2.16 23.87
N LEU A 53 -3.58 2.00 24.76
CA LEU A 53 -2.94 0.71 25.00
C LEU A 53 -3.94 -0.36 25.46
N ASP A 54 -4.82 -0.02 26.39
CA ASP A 54 -5.82 -0.96 26.91
C ASP A 54 -6.86 -1.30 25.85
N THR A 55 -7.34 -0.30 25.08
CA THR A 55 -8.28 -0.52 23.98
C THR A 55 -7.69 -1.43 22.91
N VAL A 56 -6.43 -1.20 22.52
CA VAL A 56 -5.75 -2.04 21.52
C VAL A 56 -5.56 -3.46 22.04
N LYS A 57 -5.14 -3.64 23.31
CA LYS A 57 -5.00 -4.98 23.91
C LYS A 57 -6.32 -5.73 23.95
N MET A 58 -7.41 -5.05 24.29
CA MET A 58 -8.74 -5.66 24.27
C MET A 58 -9.15 -6.04 22.84
N ALA A 59 -8.93 -5.16 21.86
CA ALA A 59 -9.28 -5.43 20.47
C ALA A 59 -8.50 -6.63 19.90
N VAL A 60 -7.18 -6.68 20.10
CA VAL A 60 -6.32 -7.77 19.60
C VAL A 60 -6.59 -9.10 20.31
N ALA A 61 -7.17 -9.08 21.51
CA ALA A 61 -7.53 -10.29 22.24
C ALA A 61 -8.84 -10.93 21.76
N LEU A 62 -9.61 -10.25 20.91
CA LEU A 62 -10.82 -10.82 20.32
C LEU A 62 -10.43 -11.91 19.30
N PRO A 63 -11.23 -12.98 19.16
CA PRO A 63 -10.97 -14.00 18.16
C PRO A 63 -11.50 -13.56 16.79
N GLU A 64 -10.64 -13.53 15.77
CA GLU A 64 -11.05 -13.33 14.38
C GLU A 64 -10.94 -14.64 13.58
N PRO A 65 -12.05 -15.24 13.14
CA PRO A 65 -12.02 -16.50 12.40
C PRO A 65 -11.45 -16.35 10.98
N ASP A 66 -11.62 -15.17 10.38
CA ASP A 66 -11.10 -14.85 9.05
C ASP A 66 -9.66 -14.30 9.16
N PRO A 67 -8.65 -14.95 8.55
CA PRO A 67 -7.26 -14.47 8.57
C PRO A 67 -7.09 -13.09 7.92
N GLN A 68 -7.93 -12.70 6.96
CA GLN A 68 -7.91 -11.36 6.36
C GLN A 68 -8.33 -10.29 7.37
N ASP A 69 -9.35 -10.57 8.19
CA ASP A 69 -9.78 -9.67 9.25
C ASP A 69 -8.75 -9.59 10.38
N ARG A 70 -8.17 -10.74 10.78
CA ARG A 70 -7.05 -10.76 11.73
C ARG A 70 -5.90 -9.88 11.25
N LEU A 71 -5.55 -9.97 9.97
CA LEU A 71 -4.48 -9.18 9.37
C LEU A 71 -4.78 -7.67 9.46
N ARG A 72 -6.02 -7.25 9.16
CA ARG A 72 -6.48 -5.85 9.29
C ARG A 72 -6.38 -5.36 10.74
N VAL A 73 -6.82 -6.17 11.70
CA VAL A 73 -6.75 -5.86 13.13
C VAL A 73 -5.31 -5.66 13.56
N LEU A 74 -4.42 -6.60 13.23
CA LEU A 74 -2.99 -6.51 13.58
C LEU A 74 -2.32 -5.31 12.93
N ALA A 75 -2.55 -5.05 11.64
CA ALA A 75 -1.99 -3.91 10.94
C ALA A 75 -2.41 -2.57 11.58
N SER A 76 -3.71 -2.43 11.89
CA SER A 76 -4.24 -1.21 12.51
C SER A 76 -3.73 -1.04 13.95
N ALA A 77 -3.78 -2.10 14.76
CA ALA A 77 -3.30 -2.12 16.14
C ALA A 77 -1.82 -1.73 16.22
N ALA A 78 -1.00 -2.27 15.34
CA ALA A 78 0.42 -2.02 15.35
C ALA A 78 0.77 -0.60 14.91
N ASN A 79 0.02 -0.02 13.97
CA ASN A 79 0.17 1.39 13.59
C ASN A 79 -0.22 2.35 14.72
N VAL A 80 -1.32 2.06 15.44
CA VAL A 80 -1.76 2.86 16.60
C VAL A 80 -0.77 2.78 17.76
N LEU A 81 -0.17 1.61 18.00
CA LEU A 81 0.77 1.41 19.10
C LEU A 81 2.19 1.88 18.81
N LEU A 82 2.60 2.01 17.55
CA LEU A 82 3.97 2.39 17.18
C LEU A 82 4.53 3.60 17.95
N PRO A 83 3.80 4.73 18.11
CA PRO A 83 4.30 5.87 18.88
C PRO A 83 4.26 5.68 20.41
N ILE A 84 3.56 4.66 20.92
CA ILE A 84 3.30 4.45 22.36
C ILE A 84 4.17 3.32 22.92
N ASP A 85 4.08 2.13 22.32
CA ASP A 85 4.83 0.92 22.69
C ASP A 85 5.36 0.23 21.43
N GLN A 86 6.58 0.61 21.04
CA GLN A 86 7.26 0.04 19.88
C GLN A 86 7.51 -1.46 20.00
N LYS A 87 7.69 -2.00 21.22
CA LYS A 87 7.98 -3.42 21.43
C LYS A 87 6.72 -4.23 21.16
N LEU A 88 5.59 -3.81 21.71
CA LEU A 88 4.31 -4.45 21.47
C LEU A 88 3.91 -4.32 20.00
N ALA A 89 4.03 -3.13 19.40
CA ALA A 89 3.81 -2.93 17.97
C ALA A 89 4.63 -3.95 17.15
N LYS A 90 5.96 -4.01 17.34
CA LYS A 90 6.82 -4.98 16.62
C LYS A 90 6.38 -6.43 16.74
N ASN A 91 5.85 -6.84 17.90
CA ASN A 91 5.34 -8.21 18.05
C ASN A 91 4.08 -8.45 17.20
N LEU A 92 3.15 -7.50 17.18
CA LEU A 92 1.96 -7.55 16.33
C LEU A 92 2.34 -7.54 14.84
N TRP A 93 3.37 -6.77 14.48
CA TRP A 93 3.92 -6.78 13.11
C TRP A 93 4.41 -8.15 12.69
N ARG A 94 5.21 -8.83 13.54
CA ARG A 94 5.71 -10.18 13.21
C ARG A 94 4.58 -11.19 13.04
N GLU A 95 3.55 -11.13 13.89
CA GLU A 95 2.36 -11.97 13.76
C GLU A 95 1.62 -11.68 12.45
N GLY A 96 1.41 -10.40 12.13
CA GLY A 96 0.75 -9.98 10.91
C GLY A 96 1.51 -10.40 9.66
N VAL A 97 2.83 -10.22 9.62
CA VAL A 97 3.68 -10.66 8.49
C VAL A 97 3.61 -12.19 8.30
N ARG A 98 3.51 -12.97 9.38
CA ARG A 98 3.29 -14.42 9.27
C ARG A 98 1.96 -14.74 8.59
N ILE A 99 0.88 -14.08 8.98
CA ILE A 99 -0.45 -14.28 8.39
C ILE A 99 -0.48 -13.82 6.93
N GLU A 100 0.10 -12.66 6.63
CA GLU A 100 0.26 -12.13 5.27
C GLU A 100 0.99 -13.14 4.38
N SER A 101 2.09 -13.72 4.88
CA SER A 101 2.85 -14.75 4.17
C SER A 101 2.04 -16.01 3.91
N GLU A 102 1.22 -16.44 4.87
CA GLU A 102 0.35 -17.61 4.73
C GLU A 102 -0.77 -17.38 3.71
N LEU A 103 -1.41 -16.21 3.73
CA LEU A 103 -2.44 -15.83 2.75
C LEU A 103 -1.87 -15.82 1.33
N VAL A 104 -0.73 -15.18 1.13
CA VAL A 104 -0.04 -15.13 -0.15
C VAL A 104 0.35 -16.53 -0.62
N ARG A 105 0.86 -17.39 0.27
CA ARG A 105 1.21 -18.78 -0.07
C ARG A 105 -0.02 -19.59 -0.51
N LEU A 106 -1.21 -19.28 -0.01
CA LEU A 106 -2.48 -19.88 -0.43
C LEU A 106 -3.04 -19.24 -1.71
N GLY A 107 -2.31 -18.33 -2.35
CA GLY A 107 -2.74 -17.62 -3.55
C GLY A 107 -3.75 -16.50 -3.31
N GLN A 108 -3.95 -16.09 -2.05
CA GLN A 108 -4.85 -15.00 -1.71
C GLN A 108 -4.11 -13.67 -1.67
N THR A 109 -4.69 -12.64 -2.28
CA THR A 109 -4.22 -11.27 -2.14
C THR A 109 -4.57 -10.75 -0.73
N PRO A 110 -3.59 -10.31 0.08
CA PRO A 110 -3.87 -9.73 1.39
C PRO A 110 -4.69 -8.44 1.25
N ALA A 111 -5.73 -8.29 2.07
CA ALA A 111 -6.56 -7.08 2.09
C ALA A 111 -5.79 -5.83 2.57
N VAL A 112 -4.75 -6.04 3.38
CA VAL A 112 -3.77 -5.03 3.80
C VAL A 112 -2.40 -5.69 3.79
N SER A 113 -1.35 -4.91 3.58
CA SER A 113 0.03 -5.40 3.69
C SER A 113 0.71 -4.74 4.88
N LEU A 114 1.14 -5.53 5.87
CA LEU A 114 2.01 -5.00 6.91
C LEU A 114 3.39 -4.68 6.32
N MET A 115 3.87 -5.47 5.36
CA MET A 115 5.14 -5.19 4.69
C MET A 115 5.17 -3.81 4.03
N ALA A 116 4.06 -3.36 3.46
CA ALA A 116 3.93 -2.03 2.85
C ALA A 116 3.95 -0.86 3.84
N ASN A 117 3.66 -1.10 5.12
CA ASN A 117 3.57 -0.03 6.12
C ASN A 117 4.95 0.46 6.62
N GLY A 118 6.06 -0.11 6.14
CA GLY A 118 7.41 0.44 6.35
C GLY A 118 8.13 0.07 7.65
N GLN A 119 7.57 -0.79 8.51
CA GLN A 119 8.16 -1.15 9.82
C GLN A 119 8.47 -2.66 9.94
N THR A 120 8.51 -3.39 8.83
CA THR A 120 8.84 -4.82 8.84
C THR A 120 10.33 -4.99 9.08
N ASP A 121 10.72 -5.94 9.93
CA ASP A 121 12.12 -6.26 10.11
C ASP A 121 12.69 -6.93 8.86
N CYS A 122 13.91 -6.55 8.47
CA CYS A 122 14.48 -6.99 7.21
C CYS A 122 14.71 -8.50 7.12
N ALA A 123 14.83 -9.21 8.24
CA ALA A 123 14.95 -10.66 8.26
C ALA A 123 13.63 -11.33 7.88
N SER A 124 12.50 -10.86 8.43
CA SER A 124 11.16 -11.32 8.04
C SER A 124 10.84 -10.99 6.58
N ALA A 125 11.17 -9.77 6.14
CA ALA A 125 10.97 -9.36 4.74
C ALA A 125 11.80 -10.23 3.78
N GLN A 126 13.06 -10.52 4.11
CA GLN A 126 13.91 -11.42 3.34
C GLN A 126 13.31 -12.84 3.29
N SER A 127 12.95 -13.40 4.44
CA SER A 127 12.36 -14.73 4.55
C SER A 127 11.05 -14.85 3.76
N PHE A 128 10.23 -13.80 3.74
CA PHE A 128 9.01 -13.78 2.92
C PHE A 128 9.33 -13.95 1.43
N ILE A 129 10.24 -13.15 0.89
CA ILE A 129 10.60 -13.20 -0.54
C ILE A 129 11.27 -14.53 -0.90
N GLU A 130 12.14 -15.06 -0.03
CA GLU A 130 12.79 -16.36 -0.26
C GLU A 130 11.80 -17.51 -0.38
N ASN A 131 10.75 -17.49 0.45
CA ASN A 131 9.75 -18.56 0.51
C ASN A 131 8.52 -18.31 -0.39
N LEU A 132 8.48 -17.19 -1.12
CA LEU A 132 7.38 -16.84 -2.01
C LEU A 132 7.35 -17.76 -3.25
N PRO A 133 6.27 -18.53 -3.48
CA PRO A 133 6.11 -19.29 -4.72
C PRO A 133 5.96 -18.35 -5.93
N GLU A 134 6.51 -18.72 -7.09
CA GLU A 134 6.42 -17.91 -8.31
C GLU A 134 4.97 -17.65 -8.73
N ALA A 135 4.09 -18.64 -8.54
CA ALA A 135 2.66 -18.52 -8.82
C ALA A 135 1.92 -17.49 -7.95
N ALA A 136 2.45 -17.20 -6.76
CA ALA A 136 1.83 -16.27 -5.80
C ALA A 136 2.33 -14.82 -5.98
N VAL A 137 3.28 -14.58 -6.89
CA VAL A 137 3.88 -13.26 -7.12
C VAL A 137 2.85 -12.16 -7.44
N PRO A 138 1.79 -12.39 -8.24
CA PRO A 138 0.76 -11.37 -8.46
C PRO A 138 -0.02 -10.99 -7.18
N ALA A 139 -0.36 -11.98 -6.35
CA ALA A 139 -1.04 -11.76 -5.07
C ALA A 139 -0.13 -11.07 -4.04
N ALA A 140 1.18 -11.25 -4.17
CA ALA A 140 2.21 -10.73 -3.29
C ALA A 140 2.70 -9.32 -3.64
N GLU A 141 2.24 -8.71 -4.74
CA GLU A 141 2.83 -7.48 -5.29
C GLU A 141 3.02 -6.39 -4.23
N GLN A 142 1.96 -6.09 -3.48
CA GLN A 142 2.01 -5.04 -2.46
C GLN A 142 3.00 -5.36 -1.34
N SER A 143 3.07 -6.64 -0.93
CA SER A 143 4.02 -7.12 0.07
C SER A 143 5.46 -7.03 -0.44
N MET A 144 5.70 -7.37 -1.70
CA MET A 144 7.01 -7.28 -2.35
C MET A 144 7.48 -5.82 -2.45
N ILE A 145 6.59 -4.91 -2.85
CA ILE A 145 6.87 -3.47 -2.88
C ILE A 145 7.24 -2.99 -1.47
N GLY A 146 6.45 -3.36 -0.46
CA GLY A 146 6.74 -3.01 0.92
C GLY A 146 8.09 -3.51 1.44
N ALA A 147 8.41 -4.77 1.15
CA ALA A 147 9.70 -5.38 1.49
C ALA A 147 10.87 -4.68 0.78
N LEU A 148 10.68 -4.27 -0.47
CA LEU A 148 11.68 -3.54 -1.26
C LEU A 148 11.90 -2.12 -0.73
N THR A 149 10.83 -1.39 -0.42
CA THR A 149 10.91 -0.03 0.11
C THR A 149 11.52 0.00 1.51
N SER A 150 11.16 -0.96 2.37
CA SER A 150 11.62 -1.01 3.76
C SER A 150 13.07 -1.48 3.88
N CYS A 151 13.47 -2.46 3.07
CA CYS A 151 14.75 -3.17 3.21
C CYS A 151 15.47 -3.40 1.87
N PRO A 152 15.71 -2.34 1.07
CA PRO A 152 16.14 -2.48 -0.33
C PRO A 152 17.46 -3.23 -0.48
N LYS A 153 18.40 -3.06 0.45
CA LYS A 153 19.71 -3.73 0.39
C LYS A 153 19.62 -5.24 0.55
N GLN A 154 18.65 -5.73 1.33
CA GLN A 154 18.47 -7.14 1.64
C GLN A 154 17.51 -7.82 0.67
N THR A 155 16.50 -7.11 0.16
CA THR A 155 15.41 -7.71 -0.61
C THR A 155 15.55 -7.52 -2.12
N MET A 156 16.24 -6.47 -2.61
CA MET A 156 16.27 -6.14 -4.05
C MET A 156 16.72 -7.31 -4.94
N TYR A 157 17.83 -7.98 -4.59
CA TYR A 157 18.34 -9.09 -5.39
C TYR A 157 17.35 -10.27 -5.43
N LEU A 158 16.72 -10.57 -4.28
CA LEU A 158 15.77 -11.67 -4.16
C LEU A 158 14.46 -11.39 -4.89
N VAL A 159 13.96 -10.15 -4.78
CA VAL A 159 12.77 -9.67 -5.49
C VAL A 159 13.00 -9.74 -7.00
N SER A 160 14.14 -9.21 -7.47
CA SER A 160 14.49 -9.24 -8.89
C SER A 160 14.51 -10.66 -9.43
N ARG A 161 15.21 -11.58 -8.74
CA ARG A 161 15.28 -12.99 -9.14
C ARG A 161 13.91 -13.68 -9.15
N LYS A 162 13.03 -13.35 -8.20
CA LYS A 162 11.68 -13.92 -8.13
C LYS A 162 10.80 -13.41 -9.26
N LEU A 163 10.88 -12.13 -9.60
CA LEU A 163 10.18 -11.55 -10.73
C LEU A 163 10.68 -12.15 -12.06
N ASP A 164 12.00 -12.35 -12.21
CA ASP A 164 12.59 -12.98 -13.39
C ASP A 164 12.02 -14.40 -13.59
N ALA A 165 12.01 -15.22 -12.53
CA ALA A 165 11.46 -16.58 -12.55
C ALA A 165 9.95 -16.62 -12.82
N ALA A 166 9.17 -15.69 -12.24
CA ALA A 166 7.74 -15.58 -12.52
C ALA A 166 7.48 -15.22 -13.99
N MET A 167 8.24 -14.26 -14.54
CA MET A 167 8.11 -13.86 -15.94
C MET A 167 8.50 -14.96 -16.93
N GLU A 168 9.42 -15.87 -16.59
CA GLU A 168 9.70 -17.07 -17.38
C GLU A 168 8.48 -17.99 -17.48
N GLN A 169 7.63 -18.00 -16.46
CA GLN A 169 6.35 -18.72 -16.43
C GLN A 169 5.19 -17.91 -17.01
N LYS A 170 5.46 -16.78 -17.67
CA LYS A 170 4.45 -15.82 -18.18
C LYS A 170 3.57 -15.20 -17.09
N ILE A 171 4.05 -15.18 -15.84
CA ILE A 171 3.37 -14.53 -14.72
C ILE A 171 3.95 -13.13 -14.58
N VAL A 172 3.10 -12.11 -14.69
CA VAL A 172 3.51 -10.71 -14.64
C VAL A 172 2.99 -10.09 -13.34
N ALA A 173 3.90 -9.42 -12.62
CA ALA A 173 3.61 -8.56 -11.49
C ALA A 173 4.09 -7.13 -11.81
N PRO A 174 3.31 -6.36 -12.58
CA PRO A 174 3.71 -5.07 -13.12
C PRO A 174 4.13 -4.08 -12.03
N ARG A 175 3.39 -3.98 -10.92
CA ARG A 175 3.64 -2.98 -9.88
C ARG A 175 4.92 -3.30 -9.09
N ALA A 176 5.11 -4.57 -8.73
CA ALA A 176 6.31 -5.01 -8.04
C ALA A 176 7.56 -4.87 -8.92
N LEU A 177 7.43 -5.16 -10.22
CA LEU A 177 8.52 -4.99 -11.17
C LEU A 177 8.91 -3.52 -11.36
N MET A 178 7.93 -2.63 -11.46
CA MET A 178 8.18 -1.19 -11.53
C MET A 178 8.90 -0.66 -10.29
N ALA A 179 8.44 -1.02 -9.10
CA ALA A 179 9.13 -0.65 -7.86
C ALA A 179 10.58 -1.16 -7.85
N THR A 180 10.81 -2.37 -8.35
CA THR A 180 12.15 -2.96 -8.47
C THR A 180 13.03 -2.21 -9.47
N ILE A 181 12.48 -1.82 -10.61
CA ILE A 181 13.16 -1.01 -11.62
C ILE A 181 13.58 0.36 -11.06
N GLU A 182 12.69 1.02 -10.31
CA GLU A 182 13.01 2.31 -9.69
C GLU A 182 14.16 2.19 -8.68
N VAL A 183 14.19 1.12 -7.88
CA VAL A 183 15.26 0.87 -6.91
C VAL A 183 16.57 0.42 -7.58
N ALA A 184 16.50 -0.40 -8.63
CA ALA A 184 17.66 -0.85 -9.40
C ALA A 184 18.29 0.28 -10.23
N GLY A 185 17.48 1.28 -10.60
CA GLY A 185 17.83 2.34 -11.53
C GLY A 185 17.23 2.08 -12.92
N THR A 186 16.50 3.06 -13.43
CA THR A 186 15.73 2.99 -14.69
C THR A 186 16.59 2.75 -15.93
N LYS A 187 17.86 3.17 -15.88
CA LYS A 187 18.81 3.07 -17.01
C LYS A 187 19.61 1.78 -17.06
N THR A 188 19.46 0.88 -16.09
CA THR A 188 20.20 -0.39 -16.13
C THR A 188 19.68 -1.28 -17.25
N LEU A 189 20.55 -2.14 -17.80
CA LEU A 189 20.15 -3.10 -18.84
C LEU A 189 19.03 -4.03 -18.35
N TRP A 190 19.09 -4.45 -17.08
CA TRP A 190 18.06 -5.27 -16.44
C TRP A 190 16.71 -4.53 -16.45
N SER A 191 16.69 -3.26 -16.03
CA SER A 191 15.46 -2.46 -15.97
C SER A 191 14.83 -2.24 -17.34
N GLN A 192 15.64 -1.89 -18.35
CA GLN A 192 15.12 -1.69 -19.70
C GLN A 192 14.58 -2.98 -20.31
N THR A 193 15.29 -4.09 -20.13
CA THR A 193 14.87 -5.41 -20.64
C THR A 193 13.53 -5.83 -20.02
N HIS A 194 13.40 -5.68 -18.70
CA HIS A 194 12.19 -6.08 -18.00
C HIS A 194 11.02 -5.14 -18.23
N PHE A 195 11.27 -3.84 -18.39
CA PHE A 195 10.25 -2.90 -18.86
C PHE A 195 9.68 -3.33 -20.22
N GLN A 196 10.54 -3.69 -21.19
CA GLN A 196 10.06 -4.25 -22.46
C GLN A 196 9.30 -5.57 -22.31
N LYS A 197 9.76 -6.44 -21.40
CA LYS A 197 9.16 -7.75 -21.18
C LYS A 197 7.71 -7.63 -20.66
N ILE A 198 7.42 -6.63 -19.82
CA ILE A 198 6.04 -6.37 -19.36
C ILE A 198 5.11 -6.10 -20.55
N PHE A 199 5.45 -5.14 -21.41
CA PHE A 199 4.56 -4.72 -22.50
C PHE A 199 4.47 -5.74 -23.64
N SER A 200 5.49 -6.59 -23.80
CA SER A 200 5.42 -7.73 -24.72
C SER A 200 4.68 -8.95 -24.15
N SER A 201 4.38 -8.95 -22.85
CA SER A 201 3.69 -10.05 -22.15
C SER A 201 2.38 -9.58 -21.51
N LEU A 202 1.77 -8.50 -22.02
CA LEU A 202 0.48 -8.04 -21.52
C LEU A 202 -0.57 -9.17 -21.65
N PRO A 203 -1.45 -9.31 -20.64
CA PRO A 203 -2.51 -10.32 -20.65
C PRO A 203 -3.56 -10.01 -21.72
N ASP A 204 -4.59 -10.84 -21.88
CA ASP A 204 -5.67 -10.54 -22.83
C ASP A 204 -6.35 -9.21 -22.50
N ALA A 205 -6.58 -8.38 -23.52
CA ALA A 205 -7.08 -7.03 -23.35
C ALA A 205 -8.54 -7.01 -22.86
N HIS A 206 -9.39 -7.89 -23.39
CA HIS A 206 -10.81 -7.93 -23.01
C HIS A 206 -10.99 -8.42 -21.58
N GLU A 207 -10.21 -9.42 -21.17
CA GLU A 207 -10.25 -9.95 -19.79
C GLU A 207 -9.69 -8.97 -18.75
N ASN A 208 -8.83 -8.02 -19.18
CA ASN A 208 -8.11 -7.11 -18.27
C ASN A 208 -8.36 -5.62 -18.59
N ALA A 209 -9.54 -5.30 -19.16
CA ALA A 209 -9.90 -3.94 -19.52
C ALA A 209 -9.80 -2.94 -18.34
N GLY A 210 -10.09 -3.39 -17.13
CA GLY A 210 -9.98 -2.58 -15.91
C GLY A 210 -8.55 -2.15 -15.54
N GLU A 211 -7.53 -2.81 -16.08
CA GLU A 211 -6.11 -2.50 -15.82
C GLU A 211 -5.49 -1.56 -16.86
N ALA A 212 -6.25 -1.16 -17.89
CA ALA A 212 -5.76 -0.35 -19.00
C ALA A 212 -5.14 0.99 -18.53
N GLU A 213 -5.79 1.67 -17.59
CA GLU A 213 -5.28 2.93 -17.02
C GLU A 213 -3.99 2.69 -16.22
N ASN A 214 -3.89 1.58 -15.49
CA ASN A 214 -2.71 1.23 -14.71
C ASN A 214 -1.51 0.95 -15.63
N PHE A 215 -1.72 0.19 -16.71
CA PHE A 215 -0.66 -0.06 -17.70
C PHE A 215 -0.23 1.23 -18.41
N ALA A 216 -1.16 2.12 -18.75
CA ALA A 216 -0.85 3.41 -19.36
C ALA A 216 -0.08 4.32 -18.41
N ALA A 217 -0.49 4.42 -17.14
CA ALA A 217 0.21 5.18 -16.12
C ALA A 217 1.63 4.64 -15.88
N MET A 218 1.78 3.31 -15.86
CA MET A 218 3.07 2.64 -15.73
C MET A 218 4.01 2.97 -16.89
N TYR A 219 3.52 2.90 -18.13
CA TYR A 219 4.30 3.33 -19.30
C TYR A 219 4.70 4.80 -19.18
N ALA A 220 3.73 5.67 -18.87
CA ALA A 220 3.95 7.10 -18.81
C ALA A 220 5.03 7.50 -17.79
N ARG A 221 5.07 6.82 -16.64
CA ARG A 221 6.07 7.03 -15.60
C ARG A 221 7.51 6.76 -16.07
N MET A 222 7.69 5.80 -16.97
CA MET A 222 9.00 5.29 -17.40
C MET A 222 9.43 5.78 -18.78
N ALA A 223 8.49 6.22 -19.62
CA ALA A 223 8.74 6.55 -21.02
C ALA A 223 9.89 7.57 -21.19
N THR A 224 10.00 8.55 -20.29
CA THR A 224 11.07 9.57 -20.33
C THR A 224 12.39 9.13 -19.69
N GLU A 225 12.39 8.00 -18.98
CA GLU A 225 13.54 7.50 -18.21
C GLU A 225 14.30 6.39 -18.95
N VAL A 226 13.62 5.65 -19.82
CA VAL A 226 14.19 4.58 -20.65
C VAL A 226 14.74 5.13 -21.98
N ASP A 227 15.53 4.31 -22.67
CA ASP A 227 16.04 4.71 -23.99
C ASP A 227 14.90 4.90 -24.99
N LYS A 228 15.08 5.84 -25.93
CA LYS A 228 14.02 6.21 -26.90
C LYS A 228 13.50 5.02 -27.70
N ASP A 229 14.37 4.09 -28.09
CA ASP A 229 13.96 2.88 -28.82
C ASP A 229 13.10 1.95 -27.95
N VAL A 230 13.41 1.86 -26.66
CA VAL A 230 12.61 1.13 -25.68
C VAL A 230 11.25 1.78 -25.53
N ALA A 231 11.22 3.11 -25.26
CA ALA A 231 9.98 3.87 -25.11
C ALA A 231 9.11 3.77 -26.36
N ARG A 232 9.71 3.85 -27.55
CA ARG A 232 9.01 3.70 -28.83
C ARG A 232 8.38 2.32 -28.94
N LYS A 233 9.17 1.26 -28.76
CA LYS A 233 8.73 -0.12 -28.95
C LYS A 233 7.62 -0.50 -27.97
N THR A 234 7.79 -0.22 -26.68
CA THR A 234 6.78 -0.55 -25.67
C THR A 234 5.54 0.31 -25.78
N GLY A 235 5.69 1.58 -26.19
CA GLY A 235 4.56 2.47 -26.45
C GLY A 235 3.68 1.95 -27.57
N LEU A 236 4.27 1.49 -28.68
CA LEU A 236 3.51 0.87 -29.78
C LEU A 236 2.79 -0.41 -29.34
N GLN A 237 3.47 -1.29 -28.59
CA GLN A 237 2.85 -2.51 -28.05
C GLN A 237 1.67 -2.22 -27.13
N LEU A 238 1.79 -1.20 -26.26
CA LEU A 238 0.71 -0.78 -25.40
C LEU A 238 -0.47 -0.18 -26.20
N LEU A 239 -0.18 0.66 -27.20
CA LEU A 239 -1.22 1.25 -28.05
C LEU A 239 -1.97 0.17 -28.85
N GLU A 240 -1.26 -0.83 -29.36
CA GLU A 240 -1.86 -1.99 -30.01
C GLU A 240 -2.73 -2.78 -29.02
N TRP A 241 -2.25 -3.01 -27.80
CA TRP A 241 -3.03 -3.68 -26.76
C TRP A 241 -4.31 -2.90 -26.40
N LEU A 242 -4.21 -1.59 -26.18
CA LEU A 242 -5.34 -0.71 -25.88
C LEU A 242 -6.34 -0.64 -27.03
N SER A 243 -5.88 -0.80 -28.28
CA SER A 243 -6.76 -0.80 -29.45
C SER A 243 -7.72 -1.99 -29.51
N LYS A 244 -7.41 -3.06 -28.79
CA LYS A 244 -8.25 -4.28 -28.69
C LYS A 244 -9.43 -4.08 -27.75
N LEU A 245 -9.41 -3.05 -26.89
CA LEU A 245 -10.52 -2.74 -26.00
C LEU A 245 -11.71 -2.18 -26.78
N ASP A 246 -12.91 -2.45 -26.27
CA ASP A 246 -14.13 -1.83 -26.79
C ASP A 246 -14.05 -0.30 -26.69
N ASP A 247 -14.73 0.38 -27.62
CA ASP A 247 -14.78 1.84 -27.61
C ASP A 247 -15.41 2.34 -26.30
N GLY A 248 -14.70 3.22 -25.58
CA GLY A 248 -15.15 3.73 -24.29
C GLY A 248 -14.14 4.67 -23.64
N GLY A 249 -14.52 5.18 -22.46
CA GLY A 249 -13.72 6.14 -21.69
C GLY A 249 -12.35 5.57 -21.29
N THR A 250 -12.30 4.34 -20.81
CA THR A 250 -11.08 3.66 -20.34
C THR A 250 -10.07 3.48 -21.47
N ARG A 251 -10.50 3.02 -22.65
CA ARG A 251 -9.65 2.90 -23.84
C ARG A 251 -9.09 4.27 -24.26
N THR A 252 -9.97 5.26 -24.40
CA THR A 252 -9.59 6.62 -24.82
C THR A 252 -8.60 7.26 -23.86
N LEU A 253 -8.85 7.14 -22.56
CA LEU A 253 -7.96 7.67 -21.52
C LEU A 253 -6.59 6.97 -21.55
N GLY A 254 -6.56 5.64 -21.60
CA GLY A 254 -5.32 4.88 -21.69
C GLY A 254 -4.48 5.27 -22.91
N ILE A 255 -5.11 5.41 -24.09
CA ILE A 255 -4.45 5.82 -25.34
C ILE A 255 -3.90 7.24 -25.21
N ASN A 256 -4.64 8.16 -24.61
CA ASN A 256 -4.19 9.54 -24.43
C ASN A 256 -3.00 9.65 -23.47
N ILE A 257 -3.01 8.90 -22.36
CA ILE A 257 -1.89 8.83 -21.41
C ILE A 257 -0.66 8.25 -22.11
N ALA A 258 -0.80 7.10 -22.76
CA ALA A 258 0.30 6.41 -23.43
C ALA A 258 0.87 7.23 -24.59
N GLY A 259 0.00 7.74 -25.48
CA GLY A 259 0.39 8.58 -26.61
C GLY A 259 1.05 9.89 -26.18
N GLY A 260 0.51 10.55 -25.14
CA GLY A 260 1.09 11.75 -24.56
C GLY A 260 2.50 11.52 -24.01
N ALA A 261 2.69 10.45 -23.25
CA ALA A 261 4.00 10.10 -22.71
C ALA A 261 5.01 9.69 -23.80
N MET A 262 4.56 8.95 -24.82
CA MET A 262 5.40 8.56 -25.95
C MET A 262 5.86 9.79 -26.74
N LYS A 263 4.95 10.74 -26.98
CA LYS A 263 5.25 12.03 -27.60
C LYS A 263 6.24 12.86 -26.79
N GLN A 264 6.12 12.87 -25.46
CA GLN A 264 7.07 13.53 -24.57
C GLN A 264 8.47 12.89 -24.63
N ALA A 265 8.55 11.55 -24.68
CA ALA A 265 9.82 10.82 -24.70
C ALA A 265 10.56 10.93 -26.05
N LEU A 266 9.82 10.84 -27.16
CA LEU A 266 10.39 10.81 -28.52
C LEU A 266 10.49 12.19 -29.17
N GLY A 267 9.67 13.14 -28.74
CA GLY A 267 9.40 14.38 -29.45
C GLY A 267 8.33 14.20 -30.54
N GLU A 268 7.77 15.31 -31.03
CA GLU A 268 6.68 15.30 -32.02
C GLU A 268 7.02 14.46 -33.26
N GLN A 269 8.19 14.69 -33.85
CA GLN A 269 8.59 14.03 -35.09
C GLN A 269 8.81 12.53 -34.87
N GLY A 270 9.52 12.15 -33.82
CA GLY A 270 9.75 10.74 -33.47
C GLY A 270 8.45 9.99 -33.13
N PHE A 271 7.46 10.69 -32.58
CA PHE A 271 6.12 10.14 -32.33
C PHE A 271 5.35 9.88 -33.62
N GLN A 272 5.30 10.85 -34.54
CA GLN A 272 4.64 10.69 -35.84
C GLN A 272 5.31 9.59 -36.68
N ASP A 273 6.64 9.53 -36.68
CA ASP A 273 7.42 8.49 -37.36
C ASP A 273 7.14 7.10 -36.76
N ALA A 274 6.93 7.01 -35.45
CA ALA A 274 6.57 5.77 -34.79
C ALA A 274 5.17 5.29 -35.16
N LEU A 275 4.17 6.17 -35.12
CA LEU A 275 2.79 5.84 -35.49
C LEU A 275 2.64 5.51 -36.97
N SER A 276 3.40 6.17 -37.85
CA SER A 276 3.39 5.87 -39.28
C SER A 276 3.94 4.46 -39.59
N GLY A 277 4.77 3.91 -38.69
CA GLY A 277 5.32 2.57 -38.79
C GLY A 277 4.39 1.46 -38.27
N ASP A 278 3.30 1.81 -37.59
CA ASP A 278 2.34 0.86 -37.00
C ASP A 278 0.91 1.35 -37.21
N VAL A 279 0.24 0.79 -38.22
CA VAL A 279 -1.10 1.20 -38.66
C VAL A 279 -2.14 1.02 -37.55
N VAL A 280 -2.00 -0.01 -36.72
CA VAL A 280 -2.95 -0.31 -35.64
C VAL A 280 -2.81 0.75 -34.54
N ALA A 281 -1.60 0.99 -34.05
CA ALA A 281 -1.33 2.02 -33.06
C ALA A 281 -1.70 3.42 -33.56
N GLY A 282 -1.39 3.74 -34.82
CA GLY A 282 -1.73 5.00 -35.47
C GLY A 282 -3.25 5.23 -35.54
N SER A 283 -4.01 4.21 -35.95
CA SER A 283 -5.48 4.28 -35.97
C SER A 283 -6.09 4.44 -34.57
N ALA A 284 -5.53 3.76 -33.57
CA ALA A 284 -6.00 3.82 -32.19
C ALA A 284 -5.88 5.23 -31.62
N VAL A 285 -4.74 5.90 -31.84
CA VAL A 285 -4.51 7.29 -31.40
C VAL A 285 -5.44 8.26 -32.12
N GLN A 286 -5.63 8.12 -33.43
CA GLN A 286 -6.53 9.00 -34.21
C GLN A 286 -8.00 8.85 -33.77
N ASN A 287 -8.43 7.63 -33.46
CA ASN A 287 -9.79 7.37 -33.00
C ASN A 287 -10.02 7.91 -31.57
N ALA A 288 -9.03 7.80 -30.68
CA ALA A 288 -9.12 8.35 -29.32
C ALA A 288 -9.10 9.88 -29.27
N GLN A 289 -8.47 10.54 -30.25
CA GLN A 289 -8.45 12.00 -30.39
C GLN A 289 -9.76 12.58 -30.94
N ASN A 290 -10.64 11.72 -31.49
CA ASN A 290 -12.00 12.07 -31.91
C ASN A 290 -13.02 11.29 -31.06
N PRO A 291 -13.09 11.54 -29.73
CA PRO A 291 -14.04 10.84 -28.91
C PRO A 291 -15.44 11.20 -29.41
N GLY A 292 -16.16 10.21 -29.94
CA GLY A 292 -17.61 10.28 -29.97
C GLY A 292 -18.12 10.62 -28.57
N THR A 293 -19.33 11.17 -28.47
CA THR A 293 -19.96 11.67 -27.23
C THR A 293 -20.26 10.61 -26.17
N THR A 294 -19.36 9.65 -25.93
CA THR A 294 -19.44 8.66 -24.86
C THR A 294 -18.88 9.29 -23.58
N GLY A 295 -19.80 9.67 -22.70
CA GLY A 295 -19.49 10.20 -21.38
C GLY A 295 -18.64 9.24 -20.55
N PHE A 296 -17.81 9.82 -19.68
CA PHE A 296 -17.02 9.10 -18.70
C PHE A 296 -17.93 8.66 -17.55
N ASP A 297 -18.51 7.46 -17.62
CA ASP A 297 -19.17 6.87 -16.46
C ASP A 297 -18.11 6.38 -15.48
N ARG A 298 -17.83 7.20 -14.46
CA ARG A 298 -17.07 6.75 -13.29
C ARG A 298 -17.95 5.84 -12.44
N PRO A 299 -17.41 4.76 -11.84
CA PRO A 299 -18.14 3.97 -10.87
C PRO A 299 -18.70 4.90 -9.76
N PRO A 300 -19.93 4.65 -9.28
CA PRO A 300 -20.52 5.49 -8.24
C PRO A 300 -19.66 5.38 -6.97
N VAL A 301 -18.98 6.48 -6.62
CA VAL A 301 -18.38 6.63 -5.30
C VAL A 301 -19.53 6.97 -4.34
N GLU A 302 -19.82 6.09 -3.39
CA GLU A 302 -20.78 6.36 -2.30
C GLU A 302 -20.21 7.44 -1.35
N SER A 303 -20.20 8.70 -1.76
CA SER A 303 -19.73 9.82 -0.95
C SER A 303 -20.89 10.50 -0.22
N VAL A 304 -20.79 10.60 1.10
CA VAL A 304 -21.74 11.36 1.94
C VAL A 304 -21.14 12.73 2.29
N SER A 305 -21.94 13.80 2.20
CA SER A 305 -21.51 15.15 2.50
C SER A 305 -21.77 15.55 3.95
N VAL A 306 -20.71 15.64 4.76
CA VAL A 306 -20.78 16.16 6.14
C VAL A 306 -21.26 17.61 6.17
N LEU A 307 -20.90 18.42 5.17
CA LEU A 307 -21.35 19.82 5.05
C LEU A 307 -22.87 19.91 4.88
N GLN A 308 -23.46 18.98 4.13
CA GLN A 308 -24.91 18.91 3.99
C GLN A 308 -25.58 18.49 5.32
N ALA A 309 -24.97 17.57 6.08
CA ALA A 309 -25.47 17.21 7.40
C ALA A 309 -25.41 18.39 8.39
N MET A 310 -24.34 19.17 8.38
CA MET A 310 -24.20 20.39 9.19
C MET A 310 -25.19 21.50 8.81
N GLY A 311 -25.55 21.61 7.53
CA GLY A 311 -26.56 22.56 7.05
C GLY A 311 -27.99 22.25 7.51
N ASN A 312 -28.26 20.99 7.88
CA ASN A 312 -29.58 20.52 8.34
C ASN A 312 -29.68 20.37 9.87
N ASN A 313 -28.74 20.95 10.61
CA ASN A 313 -28.70 20.90 12.07
C ASN A 313 -30.03 21.38 12.69
N GLY A 314 -30.60 20.58 13.60
CA GLY A 314 -31.86 20.89 14.31
C GLY A 314 -33.13 20.26 13.73
N THR A 315 -33.05 19.55 12.60
CA THR A 315 -34.16 18.71 12.10
C THR A 315 -33.87 17.24 12.35
N ASP A 316 -34.87 16.47 12.81
CA ASP A 316 -34.74 15.03 12.99
C ASP A 316 -34.85 14.32 11.63
N GLN A 317 -33.77 13.66 11.20
CA GLN A 317 -33.66 12.93 9.94
C GLN A 317 -33.84 11.42 10.12
N SER A 318 -34.17 10.96 11.33
CA SER A 318 -34.20 9.53 11.68
C SER A 318 -35.10 8.70 10.77
N ASP A 319 -36.26 9.22 10.36
CA ASP A 319 -37.19 8.48 9.50
C ASP A 319 -36.64 8.33 8.07
N ARG A 320 -36.07 9.40 7.50
CA ARG A 320 -35.42 9.36 6.18
C ARG A 320 -34.25 8.37 6.16
N LEU A 321 -33.45 8.35 7.22
CA LEU A 321 -32.27 7.49 7.29
C LEU A 321 -32.63 6.00 7.31
N ARG A 322 -33.77 5.63 7.89
CA ARG A 322 -34.23 4.22 7.97
C ARG A 322 -34.50 3.60 6.60
N ASP A 323 -34.89 4.41 5.62
CA ASP A 323 -35.21 3.93 4.28
C ASP A 323 -33.97 3.74 3.39
N LEU A 324 -32.78 4.12 3.87
CA LEU A 324 -31.53 4.02 3.12
C LEU A 324 -30.88 2.62 3.22
N PRO A 325 -30.15 2.19 2.17
CA PRO A 325 -29.29 1.01 2.23
C PRO A 325 -28.32 1.08 3.42
N ALA A 326 -27.97 -0.06 4.00
CA ALA A 326 -27.23 -0.12 5.26
C ALA A 326 -25.90 0.66 5.24
N SER A 327 -25.12 0.60 4.15
CA SER A 327 -23.86 1.35 4.01
C SER A 327 -24.08 2.87 4.04
N GLN A 328 -25.04 3.34 3.27
CA GLN A 328 -25.41 4.76 3.17
C GLN A 328 -26.03 5.25 4.48
N ARG A 329 -26.95 4.48 5.06
CA ARG A 329 -27.54 4.75 6.37
C ARG A 329 -26.47 4.88 7.45
N ALA A 330 -25.50 3.98 7.50
CA ALA A 330 -24.41 4.04 8.48
C ALA A 330 -23.61 5.35 8.37
N ARG A 331 -23.22 5.72 7.15
CA ARG A 331 -22.44 6.94 6.86
C ARG A 331 -23.23 8.23 7.08
N GLU A 332 -24.47 8.31 6.59
CA GLU A 332 -25.33 9.48 6.77
C GLU A 332 -25.73 9.67 8.24
N ALA A 333 -26.08 8.59 8.95
CA ALA A 333 -26.36 8.66 10.37
C ALA A 333 -25.11 9.11 11.15
N ALA A 334 -23.91 8.60 10.84
CA ALA A 334 -22.67 9.06 11.47
C ALA A 334 -22.39 10.54 11.17
N ALA A 335 -22.62 11.01 9.94
CA ALA A 335 -22.46 12.42 9.56
C ALA A 335 -23.41 13.34 10.35
N HIS A 336 -24.69 12.97 10.46
CA HIS A 336 -25.67 13.69 11.28
C HIS A 336 -25.33 13.61 12.78
N GLY A 337 -24.85 12.48 13.27
CA GLY A 337 -24.37 12.32 14.64
C GLY A 337 -23.19 13.23 14.97
N PHE A 338 -22.24 13.33 14.04
CA PHE A 338 -21.10 14.24 14.16
C PHE A 338 -21.54 15.71 14.14
N ALA A 339 -22.44 16.09 13.22
CA ALA A 339 -22.95 17.45 13.11
C ALA A 339 -23.75 17.89 14.36
N ALA A 340 -24.59 17.00 14.90
CA ALA A 340 -25.30 17.24 16.17
C ALA A 340 -24.33 17.29 17.37
N GLY A 341 -23.33 16.43 17.40
CA GLY A 341 -22.34 16.39 18.48
C GLY A 341 -21.48 17.64 18.54
N THR A 342 -21.04 18.13 17.37
CA THR A 342 -20.26 19.37 17.25
C THR A 342 -21.08 20.63 17.55
N SER A 343 -22.39 20.61 17.33
CA SER A 343 -23.30 21.72 17.71
C SER A 343 -23.70 21.68 19.19
N GLY A 344 -23.30 20.65 19.94
CA GLY A 344 -23.53 20.52 21.38
C GLY A 344 -24.74 19.67 21.77
N ASP A 345 -25.53 19.18 20.81
CA ASP A 345 -26.65 18.27 21.09
C ASP A 345 -26.18 16.81 21.20
N LYS A 346 -25.67 16.47 22.39
CA LYS A 346 -25.17 15.13 22.70
C LYS A 346 -26.25 14.04 22.64
N ASN A 347 -27.50 14.39 22.92
CA ASN A 347 -28.59 13.41 22.93
C ASN A 347 -28.99 13.03 21.50
N GLN A 348 -29.10 14.03 20.62
CA GLN A 348 -29.37 13.80 19.21
C GLN A 348 -28.19 13.08 18.53
N ALA A 349 -26.96 13.50 18.84
CA ALA A 349 -25.75 12.81 18.38
C ALA A 349 -25.75 11.32 18.77
N GLY A 350 -26.09 11.02 20.04
CA GLY A 350 -26.20 9.66 20.55
C GLY A 350 -27.17 8.79 19.75
N LYS A 351 -28.37 9.30 19.45
CA LYS A 351 -29.39 8.58 18.65
C LYS A 351 -28.90 8.27 17.24
N TYR A 352 -28.26 9.23 16.59
CA TYR A 352 -27.73 9.04 15.25
C TYR A 352 -26.57 8.04 15.24
N PHE A 353 -25.68 8.07 16.23
CA PHE A 353 -24.63 7.05 16.35
C PHE A 353 -25.21 5.67 16.69
N ASP A 354 -26.26 5.57 17.50
CA ASP A 354 -26.93 4.27 17.73
C ASP A 354 -27.48 3.68 16.42
N MET A 355 -28.08 4.52 15.58
CA MET A 355 -28.54 4.11 14.26
C MET A 355 -27.38 3.73 13.33
N ALA A 356 -26.28 4.49 13.36
CA ALA A 356 -25.10 4.21 12.55
C ALA A 356 -24.46 2.85 12.92
N PHE A 357 -24.27 2.58 14.21
CA PHE A 357 -23.71 1.31 14.68
C PHE A 357 -24.63 0.11 14.42
N ALA A 358 -25.96 0.29 14.51
CA ALA A 358 -26.90 -0.75 14.11
C ALA A 358 -26.80 -1.07 12.61
N ALA A 359 -26.68 -0.04 11.76
CA ALA A 359 -26.48 -0.23 10.33
C ALA A 359 -25.10 -0.84 10.00
N VAL A 360 -24.05 -0.56 10.79
CA VAL A 360 -22.74 -1.21 10.67
C VAL A 360 -22.82 -2.72 10.89
N ASP A 361 -23.58 -3.19 11.88
CA ASP A 361 -23.82 -4.63 12.08
C ASP A 361 -24.51 -5.26 10.86
N GLU A 362 -25.46 -4.56 10.24
CA GLU A 362 -26.12 -5.02 9.01
C GLU A 362 -25.15 -5.09 7.82
N VAL A 363 -24.33 -4.05 7.62
CA VAL A 363 -23.29 -4.01 6.56
C VAL A 363 -22.30 -5.16 6.74
N TRP A 364 -21.86 -5.41 7.98
CA TRP A 364 -20.91 -6.47 8.25
C TRP A 364 -21.51 -7.86 8.04
N GLY A 365 -22.75 -8.08 8.49
CA GLY A 365 -23.47 -9.33 8.33
C GLY A 365 -23.78 -9.68 6.87
N ALA A 366 -23.93 -8.66 6.01
CA ALA A 366 -24.20 -8.82 4.58
C ALA A 366 -22.95 -8.68 3.69
N ARG A 367 -21.74 -8.70 4.25
CA ARG A 367 -20.50 -8.38 3.53
C ARG A 367 -20.26 -9.34 2.35
N THR A 368 -19.89 -8.76 1.21
CA THR A 368 -19.33 -9.47 0.06
C THR A 368 -17.90 -9.00 -0.21
N PRO A 369 -17.08 -9.76 -0.96
CA PRO A 369 -15.71 -9.35 -1.28
C PRO A 369 -15.60 -7.98 -1.96
N GLU A 370 -16.63 -7.54 -2.68
CA GLU A 370 -16.67 -6.28 -3.42
C GLU A 370 -17.04 -5.08 -2.52
N GLN A 371 -17.69 -5.33 -1.37
CA GLN A 371 -18.11 -4.28 -0.44
C GLN A 371 -17.12 -4.14 0.71
N ASN A 372 -16.50 -2.97 0.85
CA ASN A 372 -15.55 -2.69 1.92
C ASN A 372 -16.25 -2.36 3.25
N ALA A 373 -16.89 -3.37 3.85
CA ALA A 373 -17.56 -3.26 5.15
C ALA A 373 -16.62 -2.74 6.26
N ALA A 374 -15.34 -3.12 6.20
CA ALA A 374 -14.33 -2.66 7.16
C ALA A 374 -14.10 -1.15 7.10
N ALA A 375 -14.13 -0.52 5.92
CA ALA A 375 -14.06 0.93 5.80
C ALA A 375 -15.25 1.62 6.47
N VAL A 376 -16.47 1.10 6.28
CA VAL A 376 -17.68 1.66 6.91
C VAL A 376 -17.60 1.58 8.44
N VAL A 377 -17.16 0.44 9.00
CA VAL A 377 -16.94 0.27 10.45
C VAL A 377 -15.95 1.31 10.98
N GLN A 378 -14.84 1.52 10.26
CA GLN A 378 -13.81 2.48 10.66
C GLN A 378 -14.34 3.91 10.61
N GLU A 379 -14.93 4.34 9.50
CA GLU A 379 -15.45 5.70 9.30
C GLU A 379 -16.47 6.09 10.40
N VAL A 380 -17.45 5.22 10.66
CA VAL A 380 -18.48 5.45 11.68
C VAL A 380 -17.88 5.53 13.09
N SER A 381 -16.94 4.64 13.39
CA SER A 381 -16.30 4.59 14.71
C SER A 381 -15.37 5.78 14.95
N GLU A 382 -14.64 6.23 13.93
CA GLU A 382 -13.80 7.43 14.00
C GLU A 382 -14.66 8.69 14.19
N ALA A 383 -15.75 8.83 13.42
CA ALA A 383 -16.68 9.95 13.57
C ALA A 383 -17.29 10.03 14.98
N ALA A 384 -17.72 8.89 15.54
CA ALA A 384 -18.23 8.84 16.91
C ALA A 384 -17.16 9.20 17.95
N ALA A 385 -15.93 8.70 17.76
CA ALA A 385 -14.83 8.95 18.70
C ALA A 385 -14.38 10.41 18.75
N GLN A 386 -14.55 11.16 17.65
CA GLN A 386 -14.27 12.60 17.62
C GLN A 386 -15.23 13.41 18.50
N ILE A 387 -16.45 12.91 18.73
CA ILE A 387 -17.44 13.55 19.60
C ILE A 387 -17.27 13.07 21.04
N ASP A 388 -17.25 11.75 21.25
CA ASP A 388 -17.12 11.14 22.57
C ASP A 388 -16.50 9.73 22.45
N SER A 389 -15.18 9.67 22.69
CA SER A 389 -14.40 8.42 22.57
C SER A 389 -14.82 7.32 23.54
N VAL A 390 -15.33 7.65 24.73
CA VAL A 390 -15.77 6.64 25.72
C VAL A 390 -17.09 6.00 25.30
N ASN A 391 -18.03 6.84 24.86
CA ASN A 391 -19.31 6.39 24.33
C ASN A 391 -19.15 5.66 22.98
N ALA A 392 -18.20 6.08 22.14
CA ALA A 392 -17.85 5.39 20.91
C ALA A 392 -17.25 4.00 21.20
N LEU A 393 -16.33 3.90 22.17
CA LEU A 393 -15.77 2.62 22.60
C LEU A 393 -16.85 1.68 23.13
N THR A 394 -17.80 2.20 23.92
CA THR A 394 -18.91 1.41 24.46
C THR A 394 -19.82 0.87 23.34
N ARG A 395 -20.02 1.63 22.26
CA ARG A 395 -20.76 1.17 21.07
C ARG A 395 -19.98 0.14 20.27
N ALA A 396 -18.69 0.39 20.05
CA ALA A 396 -17.80 -0.54 19.37
C ALA A 396 -17.78 -1.91 20.05
N GLN A 397 -17.72 -1.96 21.39
CA GLN A 397 -17.75 -3.19 22.18
C GLN A 397 -19.06 -3.98 22.10
N LYS A 398 -20.13 -3.39 21.59
CA LYS A 398 -21.47 -4.02 21.47
C LYS A 398 -21.77 -4.53 20.07
N LEU A 399 -20.87 -4.32 19.11
CA LEU A 399 -20.99 -4.92 17.77
C LEU A 399 -21.05 -6.45 17.89
N ARG A 400 -21.88 -7.07 17.05
CA ARG A 400 -22.17 -8.51 17.17
C ARG A 400 -20.99 -9.39 16.80
N GLU A 401 -20.24 -8.96 15.79
CA GLU A 401 -19.15 -9.72 15.20
C GLU A 401 -17.81 -9.26 15.77
N SER A 402 -16.99 -10.21 16.22
CA SER A 402 -15.72 -9.94 16.91
C SER A 402 -14.73 -9.15 16.04
N SER A 403 -14.65 -9.45 14.74
CA SER A 403 -13.83 -8.70 13.79
C SER A 403 -14.28 -7.25 13.64
N ALA A 404 -15.60 -7.01 13.53
CA ALA A 404 -16.16 -5.67 13.44
C ALA A 404 -15.92 -4.88 14.74
N GLN A 405 -16.11 -5.54 15.88
CA GLN A 405 -15.81 -5.02 17.21
C GLN A 405 -14.34 -4.60 17.33
N ALA A 406 -13.40 -5.47 16.96
CA ALA A 406 -11.97 -5.18 17.02
C ALA A 406 -11.60 -3.98 16.13
N ILE A 407 -12.09 -3.94 14.89
CA ILE A 407 -11.84 -2.84 13.95
C ILE A 407 -12.40 -1.51 14.49
N ALA A 408 -13.62 -1.51 15.02
CA ALA A 408 -14.26 -0.34 15.60
C ALA A 408 -13.49 0.19 16.83
N MET A 409 -13.06 -0.71 17.72
CA MET A 409 -12.25 -0.35 18.89
C MET A 409 -10.91 0.28 18.49
N LEU A 410 -10.25 -0.26 17.47
CA LEU A 410 -8.99 0.28 16.96
C LEU A 410 -9.16 1.64 16.27
N ALA A 411 -10.28 1.86 15.58
CA ALA A 411 -10.65 3.17 15.03
C ALA A 411 -10.81 4.22 16.14
N VAL A 412 -11.49 3.89 17.24
CA VAL A 412 -11.60 4.77 18.42
C VAL A 412 -10.22 5.06 19.01
N ALA A 413 -9.39 4.02 19.20
CA ALA A 413 -8.04 4.17 19.74
C ALA A 413 -7.16 5.07 18.86
N ARG A 414 -7.29 4.99 17.53
CA ARG A 414 -6.58 5.85 16.57
C ARG A 414 -6.93 7.33 16.74
N VAL A 415 -8.22 7.66 16.89
CA VAL A 415 -8.66 9.05 17.10
C VAL A 415 -8.08 9.61 18.41
N VAL A 416 -8.12 8.83 19.49
CA VAL A 416 -7.57 9.25 20.79
C VAL A 416 -6.04 9.41 20.71
N ALA A 417 -5.35 8.50 20.03
CA ALA A 417 -3.91 8.61 19.81
C ALA A 417 -3.55 9.87 19.01
N GLY A 418 -4.30 10.18 17.94
CA GLY A 418 -4.08 11.38 17.12
C GLY A 418 -4.34 12.68 17.88
N ALA A 419 -5.38 12.73 18.71
CA ALA A 419 -5.69 13.88 19.55
C ALA A 419 -4.63 14.16 20.64
N GLY A 420 -3.87 13.13 21.05
CA GLY A 420 -2.78 13.24 22.01
C GLY A 420 -1.43 13.65 21.42
N VAL A 421 -1.24 13.57 20.10
CA VAL A 421 0.00 13.97 19.39
C VAL A 421 -0.04 15.46 18.95
N ALA A 422 -1.24 16.03 18.78
CA ALA A 422 -1.44 17.41 18.37
C ALA A 422 -1.49 18.43 19.54
N ARG A 423 -1.09 18.05 20.75
CA ARG A 423 -1.02 18.95 21.93
C ARG A 423 0.37 19.00 22.54
#